data_AF-A0A961D7P3-F1
#
_entry.id   AF-A0A961D7P3-F1
#
_cell.length_a   1.000
_cell.length_b   1.000
_cell.length_c   1.000
_cell.angle_alpha   90.00
_cell.angle_beta   90.00
_cell.angle_gamma   90.00
#
_symmetry.space_group_name_H-M   'P 1'
#
loop_
_entity.id
_entity.type
_entity.pdbx_description
1 polymer ?
#
loop_
_entity_poly.entity_id
_entity_poly.type
_entity_poly.pdbx_seq_one_letter_code
_entity_poly.pdbx_strand_id
1 'polypeptide(L)'
;REQVEEMLEQMTGLAASEGIVFDFGALRHANTRRAHRVLHLAKEQGLQAEMQERLFRAYFAEGRLVSDPETLAELGDEAGLDPDEVRAALESEELEEAVDRDIVRARMLGAS
;
A
#
# COMPACT_ATOMS: atom_id res chain seq x y z
N ARG A 1 -12.49 11.39 -18.28
CA ARG A 1 -11.29 10.75 -18.89
C ARG A 1 -10.15 11.77 -18.90
N GLU A 2 -10.32 12.95 -19.50
CA GLU A 2 -9.33 14.06 -19.43
C GLU A 2 -8.88 14.42 -18.01
N GLN A 3 -9.79 14.66 -17.06
CA GLN A 3 -9.39 15.00 -15.67
C GLN A 3 -8.59 13.91 -14.95
N VAL A 4 -8.78 12.64 -15.34
CA VAL A 4 -8.00 11.54 -14.77
C VAL A 4 -6.62 11.57 -15.40
N GLU A 5 -6.50 11.65 -16.73
CA GLU A 5 -5.21 11.75 -17.43
C GLU A 5 -4.36 12.91 -16.93
N GLU A 6 -4.95 14.10 -16.76
CA GLU A 6 -4.25 15.31 -16.29
C GLU A 6 -3.74 15.17 -14.84
N MET A 7 -4.52 14.55 -13.95
CA MET A 7 -4.12 14.25 -12.57
C MET A 7 -2.99 13.20 -12.54
N LEU A 8 -3.07 12.16 -13.37
CA LEU A 8 -2.04 11.13 -13.46
C LEU A 8 -0.74 11.71 -14.06
N GLU A 9 -0.82 12.62 -15.01
CA GLU A 9 0.33 13.30 -15.61
C GLU A 9 1.05 14.20 -14.59
N GLN A 10 0.29 14.95 -13.78
CA GLN A 10 0.84 15.71 -12.65
C GLN A 10 1.52 14.81 -11.61
N MET A 11 0.90 13.68 -11.25
CA MET A 11 1.50 12.71 -10.34
C MET A 11 2.77 12.08 -10.93
N THR A 12 2.79 11.77 -12.24
CA THR A 12 3.98 11.26 -12.94
C THR A 12 5.13 12.25 -12.86
N GLY A 13 4.85 13.53 -13.10
CA GLY A 13 5.86 14.59 -13.05
C GLY A 13 6.47 14.76 -11.67
N LEU A 14 5.64 14.75 -10.61
CA LEU A 14 6.09 14.85 -9.23
C LEU A 14 6.86 13.60 -8.77
N ALA A 15 6.45 12.44 -9.23
CA ALA A 15 7.10 11.18 -8.94
C ALA A 15 8.46 11.05 -9.62
N ALA A 16 8.57 11.49 -10.88
CA ALA A 16 9.82 11.48 -11.62
C ALA A 16 10.88 12.36 -10.96
N SER A 17 10.49 13.47 -10.30
CA SER A 17 11.42 14.27 -9.49
C SER A 17 11.93 13.57 -8.23
N GLU A 18 11.22 12.54 -7.75
CA GLU A 18 11.61 11.69 -6.62
C GLU A 18 12.21 10.34 -7.10
N GLY A 19 12.45 10.18 -8.41
CA GLY A 19 12.99 8.95 -9.01
C GLY A 19 11.98 7.81 -9.16
N ILE A 20 10.68 8.08 -8.98
CA ILE A 20 9.60 7.10 -9.11
C ILE A 20 8.98 7.25 -10.51
N VAL A 21 9.12 6.22 -11.35
CA VAL A 21 8.44 6.17 -12.65
C VAL A 21 7.07 5.53 -12.44
N PHE A 22 5.99 6.27 -12.62
CA PHE A 22 4.63 5.72 -12.51
C PHE A 22 4.20 5.08 -13.84
N ASP A 23 3.75 3.82 -13.81
CA ASP A 23 3.10 3.17 -14.96
C ASP A 23 1.58 3.05 -14.73
N PHE A 24 0.85 4.08 -15.16
CA PHE A 24 -0.60 4.13 -15.05
C PHE A 24 -1.32 3.11 -15.95
N GLY A 25 -0.67 2.59 -16.99
CA GLY A 25 -1.21 1.53 -17.84
C GLY A 25 -1.18 0.16 -17.16
N ALA A 26 -0.28 -0.04 -16.20
CA ALA A 26 -0.16 -1.25 -15.40
C ALA A 26 -1.04 -1.24 -14.13
N LEU A 27 -1.55 -0.08 -13.70
CA LEU A 27 -2.36 0.04 -12.49
C LEU A 27 -3.60 -0.85 -12.53
N ARG A 28 -3.68 -1.76 -11.57
CA ARG A 28 -4.88 -2.54 -11.30
C ARG A 28 -5.64 -1.87 -10.16
N HIS A 29 -6.94 -1.64 -10.34
CA HIS A 29 -7.82 -1.28 -9.22
C HIS A 29 -7.77 -2.41 -8.20
N ALA A 30 -7.09 -2.16 -7.08
CA ALA A 30 -6.87 -3.11 -6.01
C ALA A 30 -7.53 -2.58 -4.75
N ASN A 31 -8.27 -3.43 -4.04
CA ASN A 31 -8.65 -3.14 -2.68
C ASN A 31 -7.38 -3.20 -1.81
N THR A 32 -7.00 -2.06 -1.22
CA THR A 32 -5.75 -1.93 -0.46
C THR A 32 -5.89 -2.27 1.02
N ARG A 33 -7.07 -2.71 1.51
CA ARG A 33 -7.26 -2.99 2.94
C ARG A 33 -6.29 -4.03 3.47
N ARG A 34 -6.01 -5.09 2.70
CA ARG A 34 -5.00 -6.09 3.07
C ARG A 34 -3.60 -5.47 3.19
N ALA A 35 -3.19 -4.64 2.24
CA ALA A 35 -1.92 -3.92 2.32
C ALA A 35 -1.84 -3.02 3.57
N HIS A 36 -2.95 -2.39 3.97
CA HIS A 36 -3.00 -1.62 5.22
C HIS A 36 -2.89 -2.51 6.47
N ARG A 37 -3.45 -3.73 6.49
CA ARG A 37 -3.22 -4.68 7.59
C ARG A 37 -1.73 -5.04 7.70
N VAL A 38 -1.07 -5.30 6.57
CA VAL A 38 0.38 -5.56 6.55
C VAL A 38 1.18 -4.36 7.04
N LEU A 39 0.75 -3.13 6.74
CA LEU A 39 1.36 -1.91 7.31
C LEU A 39 1.20 -1.81 8.83
N HIS A 40 0.08 -2.27 9.39
CA HIS A 40 -0.09 -2.34 10.85
C HIS A 40 0.84 -3.39 11.47
N LEU A 41 0.94 -4.58 10.88
CA LEU A 41 1.93 -5.59 11.30
C LEU A 41 3.35 -5.01 11.28
N ALA A 42 3.73 -4.39 10.16
CA ALA A 42 5.05 -3.79 10.00
C ALA A 42 5.33 -2.71 11.06
N LYS A 43 4.30 -1.92 11.42
CA LYS A 43 4.40 -0.91 12.48
C LYS A 43 4.67 -1.52 13.84
N GLU A 44 4.06 -2.65 14.18
CA GLU A 44 4.31 -3.35 15.44
C GLU A 44 5.77 -3.83 15.55
N GLN A 45 6.40 -4.10 14.41
CA GLN A 45 7.79 -4.57 14.31
C GLN A 45 8.81 -3.44 14.03
N GLY A 46 8.35 -2.19 13.92
CA GLY A 46 9.22 -1.04 13.60
C GLY A 46 9.67 -0.95 12.14
N LEU A 47 9.04 -1.70 11.23
CA LEU A 47 9.34 -1.79 9.79
C LEU A 47 8.30 -1.06 8.91
N GLN A 48 7.50 -0.15 9.50
CA GLN A 48 6.42 0.52 8.79
C GLN A 48 6.91 1.32 7.57
N ALA A 49 8.05 1.99 7.70
CA ALA A 49 8.57 2.86 6.64
C ALA A 49 9.03 2.03 5.44
N GLU A 50 9.77 0.96 5.69
CA GLU A 50 10.26 -0.01 4.72
C GLU A 50 9.09 -0.66 3.97
N MET A 51 8.09 -1.13 4.71
CA MET A 51 6.89 -1.73 4.12
C MET A 51 6.09 -0.72 3.29
N GLN A 52 5.97 0.53 3.75
CA GLN A 52 5.26 1.58 3.03
C GLN A 52 5.96 1.94 1.72
N GLU A 53 7.28 2.14 1.75
CA GLU A 53 8.06 2.40 0.53
C GLU A 53 7.90 1.23 -0.45
N ARG A 54 7.99 0.00 0.05
CA ARG A 54 7.90 -1.20 -0.78
C ARG A 54 6.54 -1.34 -1.46
N LEU A 55 5.45 -1.13 -0.72
CA LEU A 55 4.08 -1.13 -1.26
C LEU A 55 3.86 -0.02 -2.29
N PHE A 56 4.38 1.19 -2.04
CA PHE A 56 4.26 2.30 -2.98
C PHE A 56 5.00 2.00 -4.28
N ARG A 57 6.23 1.49 -4.21
CA ARG A 57 6.99 1.08 -5.39
C ARG A 57 6.26 -0.04 -6.15
N ALA A 58 5.77 -1.05 -5.43
CA ALA A 58 5.02 -2.17 -5.99
C ALA A 58 3.81 -1.69 -6.80
N TYR A 59 3.03 -0.79 -6.22
CA TYR A 59 1.78 -0.32 -6.81
C TYR A 59 2.02 0.66 -7.96
N PHE A 60 2.84 1.69 -7.73
CA PHE A 60 2.96 2.81 -8.67
C PHE A 60 4.00 2.59 -9.77
N ALA A 61 5.12 1.92 -9.45
CA ALA A 61 6.21 1.76 -10.40
C ALA A 61 6.28 0.37 -11.04
N GLU A 62 5.90 -0.67 -10.29
CA GLU A 62 6.03 -2.06 -10.75
C GLU A 62 4.70 -2.65 -11.26
N GLY A 63 3.57 -1.98 -11.02
CA GLY A 63 2.24 -2.47 -11.40
C GLY A 63 1.82 -3.77 -10.72
N ARG A 64 2.42 -4.11 -9.57
CA ARG A 64 2.11 -5.32 -8.79
C ARG A 64 0.75 -5.21 -8.12
N LEU A 65 0.05 -6.34 -7.99
CA LEU A 65 -1.29 -6.40 -7.41
C LEU A 65 -1.24 -6.46 -5.87
N VAL A 66 -1.24 -5.30 -5.21
CA VAL A 66 -1.18 -5.20 -3.73
C VAL A 66 -2.46 -5.62 -2.98
N SER A 67 -3.39 -6.32 -3.65
CA SER A 67 -4.54 -7.00 -3.03
C SER A 67 -4.37 -8.53 -2.98
N ASP A 68 -3.38 -9.06 -3.69
CA ASP A 68 -3.08 -10.48 -3.78
C ASP A 68 -2.25 -10.94 -2.56
N PRO A 69 -2.67 -12.01 -1.85
CA PRO A 69 -1.99 -12.49 -0.66
C PRO A 69 -0.52 -12.85 -0.86
N GLU A 70 -0.18 -13.57 -1.94
CA GLU A 70 1.19 -14.01 -2.18
C GLU A 70 2.07 -12.83 -2.57
N THR A 71 1.56 -11.91 -3.39
CA THR A 71 2.24 -10.63 -3.65
C THR A 71 2.55 -9.90 -2.35
N LEU A 72 1.61 -9.81 -1.41
CA LEU A 72 1.85 -9.14 -0.13
C LEU A 72 2.88 -9.87 0.74
N ALA A 73 2.89 -11.20 0.76
CA ALA A 73 3.88 -11.98 1.49
C ALA A 73 5.30 -11.77 0.94
N GLU A 74 5.46 -11.79 -0.39
CA GLU A 74 6.74 -11.49 -1.05
C GLU A 74 7.21 -10.05 -0.77
N LEU A 75 6.30 -9.07 -0.88
CA LEU A 75 6.61 -7.67 -0.57
C LEU A 75 7.00 -7.48 0.91
N GLY A 76 6.39 -8.25 1.80
CA GLY A 76 6.74 -8.27 3.22
C GLY A 76 8.14 -8.81 3.46
N ASP A 77 8.50 -9.92 2.84
CA ASP A 77 9.86 -10.50 2.89
C ASP A 77 10.91 -9.47 2.43
N GLU A 78 10.64 -8.81 1.29
CA GLU A 78 11.51 -7.78 0.73
C GLU A 78 11.66 -6.56 1.68
N ALA A 79 10.67 -6.30 2.54
CA ALA A 79 10.69 -5.26 3.56
C ALA A 79 11.22 -5.74 4.94
N GLY A 80 11.59 -7.02 5.07
CA GLY A 80 12.15 -7.60 6.28
C GLY A 80 11.15 -8.23 7.25
N LEU A 81 9.89 -8.44 6.84
CA LEU A 81 8.88 -9.17 7.60
C LEU A 81 8.96 -10.67 7.32
N ASP A 82 8.51 -11.50 8.27
CA ASP A 82 8.30 -12.93 8.01
C ASP A 82 7.08 -13.13 7.08
N PRO A 83 7.23 -13.80 5.92
CA PRO A 83 6.13 -14.07 5.00
C PRO A 83 4.92 -14.77 5.64
N ASP A 84 5.15 -15.64 6.62
CA ASP A 84 4.07 -16.38 7.29
C ASP A 84 3.32 -15.49 8.28
N GLU A 85 4.00 -14.57 8.95
CA GLU A 85 3.34 -13.53 9.76
C GLU A 85 2.53 -12.57 8.89
N VAL A 86 3.04 -12.24 7.70
CA VAL A 86 2.28 -11.45 6.72
C VAL A 86 1.00 -12.18 6.33
N ARG A 87 1.08 -13.47 5.95
CA ARG A 87 -0.10 -14.29 5.62
C ARG A 87 -1.11 -14.33 6.77
N ALA A 88 -0.65 -14.49 8.00
CA ALA A 88 -1.52 -14.45 9.18
C ALA A 88 -2.18 -13.07 9.37
N ALA A 89 -1.44 -11.98 9.15
CA ALA A 89 -1.97 -10.63 9.24
C ALA A 89 -3.07 -10.34 8.21
N LEU A 90 -3.06 -11.01 7.05
CA LEU A 90 -4.11 -10.87 6.05
C LEU A 90 -5.48 -11.35 6.56
N GLU A 91 -5.50 -12.28 7.52
CA GLU A 91 -6.72 -12.85 8.11
C GLU A 91 -7.03 -12.32 9.51
N SER A 92 -6.16 -11.47 10.07
CA SER A 92 -6.32 -10.91 11.41
C SER A 92 -7.50 -9.94 11.52
N GLU A 93 -8.45 -10.26 12.41
CA GLU A 93 -9.55 -9.37 12.79
C GLU A 93 -9.03 -8.13 13.54
N GLU A 94 -8.03 -8.29 14.42
CA GLU A 94 -7.45 -7.19 15.19
C GLU A 94 -6.83 -6.12 14.27
N LEU A 95 -6.08 -6.55 13.24
CA LEU A 95 -5.49 -5.64 12.27
C LEU A 95 -6.55 -5.01 11.37
N GLU A 96 -7.64 -5.72 11.04
CA GLU A 96 -8.76 -5.11 10.31
C GLU A 96 -9.41 -3.98 11.11
N GLU A 97 -9.66 -4.21 12.40
CA GLU A 97 -10.19 -3.18 13.28
C GLU A 97 -9.23 -1.99 13.42
N ALA A 98 -7.92 -2.23 13.41
CA ALA A 98 -6.93 -1.17 13.40
C ALA A 98 -7.06 -0.27 12.15
N VAL A 99 -7.24 -0.87 10.98
CA VAL A 99 -7.49 -0.14 9.72
C VAL A 99 -8.79 0.67 9.83
N ASP A 100 -9.87 0.08 10.37
CA ASP A 100 -11.14 0.80 10.56
C ASP A 100 -10.99 2.00 11.51
N ARG A 101 -10.25 1.83 12.61
CA ARG A 101 -9.97 2.92 13.56
C ARG A 101 -9.22 4.07 12.89
N ASP A 102 -8.24 3.78 12.05
CA ASP A 102 -7.49 4.81 11.33
C ASP A 102 -8.36 5.54 10.29
N ILE A 103 -9.22 4.83 9.57
CA ILE A 103 -10.20 5.45 8.64
C ILE A 103 -11.17 6.36 9.39
N VAL A 104 -11.73 5.88 10.50
CA VAL A 104 -12.65 6.66 11.33
C VAL A 104 -11.96 7.90 11.90
N ARG A 105 -10.73 7.76 12.41
CA ARG A 105 -9.93 8.87 12.92
C ARG A 105 -9.66 9.90 11.82
N ALA A 106 -9.26 9.48 10.62
CA ALA A 106 -9.02 10.39 9.50
C ALA A 106 -10.27 11.21 9.16
N ARG A 107 -11.45 10.58 9.13
CA ARG A 107 -12.74 11.26 8.91
C ARG A 107 -13.08 12.26 10.00
N MET A 108 -12.84 11.92 11.27
CA MET A 108 -13.04 12.85 12.39
C MET A 108 -12.13 14.08 12.30
N LEU A 109 -10.95 13.93 11.69
CA LEU A 109 -10.00 15.01 11.44
C LEU A 109 -10.31 15.80 10.16
N GLY A 110 -11.40 15.48 9.45
CA GLY A 110 -11.87 16.21 8.28
C GLY A 110 -11.37 15.70 6.93
N ALA A 111 -10.70 14.54 6.88
CA ALA A 111 -10.39 13.87 5.61
C ALA A 111 -11.67 13.26 5.00
N SER A 112 -11.87 13.41 3.69
CA SER A 112 -13.06 12.97 2.95
C SER A 112 -12.72 12.03 1.80
#